data_AF-A0A1I4T9C8-F1
#
_entry.id   AF-A0A1I4T9C8-F1
#
_cell.length_a   1.000
_cell.length_b   1.000
_cell.length_c   1.000
_cell.angle_alpha   90.00
_cell.angle_beta   90.00
_cell.angle_gamma   90.00
#
_symmetry.space_group_name_H-M   'P 1'
#
loop_
_entity.id
_entity.type
_entity.pdbx_description
1 polymer ?
#
loop_
_entity_poly.entity_id
_entity_poly.type
_entity_poly.pdbx_seq_one_letter_code
_entity_poly.pdbx_strand_id
1 'polypeptide(L)'
;MRSLIAAAVLLQVITSAYAENLTYDLKSGQTVSELMYIRLENCVAYGQYRTKVLKQPAHGKLVIRSETFVNMVPPCDGRKFVGTRLSYTAAKGFRGTDRLSVSLGYPIDSSGMQYSYTTYDVTLNVH
;
A
#
# COMPACT_ATOMS: atom_id res chain seq x y z
N MET A 1 -29.47 2.68 52.93
CA MET A 1 -28.43 2.16 52.02
C MET A 1 -29.04 2.04 50.63
N ARG A 2 -28.66 2.92 49.69
CA ARG A 2 -29.10 2.84 48.29
C ARG A 2 -27.83 2.76 47.45
N SER A 3 -27.54 1.56 46.97
CA SER A 3 -26.36 1.25 46.17
C SER A 3 -26.47 1.89 44.79
N LEU A 4 -25.48 2.71 44.44
CA LEU A 4 -25.30 3.28 43.11
C LEU A 4 -24.87 2.17 42.15
N ILE A 5 -25.61 2.00 41.05
CA ILE A 5 -25.21 1.13 39.94
C ILE A 5 -24.15 1.88 39.13
N ALA A 6 -22.90 1.43 39.20
CA ALA A 6 -21.81 1.95 38.39
C ALA A 6 -21.90 1.36 36.97
N ALA A 7 -22.16 2.20 35.97
CA ALA A 7 -22.06 1.84 34.57
C ALA A 7 -20.58 1.86 34.14
N ALA A 8 -20.02 0.69 33.85
CA ALA A 8 -18.68 0.57 33.29
C ALA A 8 -18.72 0.96 31.80
N VAL A 9 -18.20 2.15 31.47
CA VAL A 9 -17.97 2.58 30.09
C VAL A 9 -16.74 1.87 29.55
N LEU A 10 -16.96 0.85 28.71
CA LEU A 10 -15.92 0.21 27.90
C LEU A 10 -15.45 1.20 26.83
N LEU A 11 -14.39 1.95 27.12
CA LEU A 11 -13.64 2.72 26.13
C LEU A 11 -12.95 1.74 25.17
N GLN A 12 -13.58 1.51 24.02
CA GLN A 12 -12.93 0.81 22.91
C GLN A 12 -11.80 1.70 22.39
N VAL A 13 -10.56 1.28 22.67
CA VAL A 13 -9.37 1.86 22.05
C VAL A 13 -9.41 1.44 20.59
N ILE A 14 -9.88 2.33 19.72
CA ILE A 14 -9.77 2.16 18.27
C ILE A 14 -8.28 2.28 17.96
N THR A 15 -7.59 1.14 17.89
CA THR A 15 -6.24 1.10 17.34
C THR A 15 -6.35 1.46 15.86
N SER A 16 -6.05 2.70 15.53
CA SER A 16 -5.86 3.12 14.15
C SER A 16 -4.73 2.28 13.55
N ALA A 17 -5.07 1.32 12.69
CA ALA A 17 -4.09 0.79 11.76
C ALA A 17 -3.64 1.97 10.90
N TYR A 18 -2.36 2.35 10.98
CA TYR A 18 -1.82 3.44 10.17
C TYR A 18 -1.83 3.00 8.70
N ALA A 19 -2.87 3.40 7.98
CA ALA A 19 -2.91 3.30 6.52
C ALA A 19 -2.31 4.58 5.93
N GLU A 20 -1.37 4.41 5.00
CA GLU A 20 -0.90 5.49 4.15
C GLU A 20 -1.96 5.75 3.07
N ASN A 21 -2.37 7.02 2.94
CA ASN A 21 -3.38 7.40 1.95
C ASN A 21 -2.68 7.90 0.68
N LEU A 22 -2.99 7.28 -0.46
CA LEU A 22 -2.51 7.71 -1.77
C LEU A 22 -3.68 8.21 -2.61
N THR A 23 -3.47 9.32 -3.33
CA THR A 23 -4.47 9.89 -4.23
C THR A 23 -3.87 10.11 -5.60
N TYR A 24 -4.59 9.69 -6.64
CA TYR A 24 -4.19 9.87 -8.03
C TYR A 24 -5.34 10.43 -8.85
N ASP A 25 -5.02 11.38 -9.73
CA ASP A 25 -5.92 11.88 -10.75
C ASP A 25 -5.52 11.28 -12.10
N LEU A 26 -6.48 10.69 -12.82
CA LEU A 26 -6.23 10.05 -14.10
C LEU A 26 -7.43 10.15 -15.04
N LYS A 27 -7.19 9.96 -16.33
CA LYS A 27 -8.24 9.91 -17.35
C LYS A 27 -8.85 8.53 -17.45
N SER A 28 -10.07 8.47 -17.98
CA SER A 28 -10.70 7.20 -18.33
C SER A 28 -9.81 6.33 -19.24
N GLY A 29 -9.63 5.05 -18.91
CA GLY A 29 -8.75 4.13 -19.64
C GLY A 29 -7.25 4.30 -19.38
N GLN A 30 -6.83 5.31 -18.60
CA GLN A 30 -5.43 5.53 -18.28
C GLN A 30 -4.94 4.52 -17.24
N THR A 31 -3.64 4.22 -17.29
CA THR A 31 -2.94 3.44 -16.27
C THR A 31 -2.05 4.35 -15.43
N VAL A 32 -2.14 4.22 -14.12
CA VAL A 32 -1.16 4.74 -13.17
C VAL A 32 -0.36 3.56 -12.59
N SER A 33 0.91 3.77 -12.31
CA SER A 33 1.78 2.73 -11.73
C SER A 33 2.68 3.35 -10.67
N GLU A 34 2.68 2.73 -9.49
CA GLU A 34 3.51 3.13 -8.35
C GLU A 34 4.47 1.99 -8.01
N LEU A 35 5.72 2.36 -7.75
CA LEU A 35 6.69 1.42 -7.19
C LEU A 35 6.60 1.49 -5.67
N MET A 36 6.19 0.39 -5.06
CA MET A 36 5.79 0.40 -3.66
C MET A 36 6.92 -0.11 -2.77
N TYR A 37 7.29 0.80 -1.88
CA TYR A 37 8.32 0.84 -0.86
C TYR A 37 9.60 0.02 -1.07
N ILE A 38 10.72 0.70 -1.09
CA ILE A 38 12.06 0.14 -1.08
C ILE A 38 12.72 0.67 0.17
N ARG A 39 13.12 -0.19 1.11
CA ARG A 39 13.96 0.26 2.21
C ARG A 39 15.37 0.47 1.67
N LEU A 40 15.67 1.70 1.24
CA LEU A 40 16.97 2.07 0.67
C LEU A 40 18.03 2.37 1.75
N GLU A 41 17.68 2.34 3.04
CA GLU A 41 18.53 2.82 4.14
C GLU A 41 19.95 2.22 4.17
N ASN A 42 20.12 0.96 3.78
CA ASN A 42 21.44 0.33 3.67
C ASN A 42 21.71 -0.24 2.27
N CYS A 43 20.92 0.18 1.28
CA CYS A 43 21.01 -0.29 -0.10
C CYS A 43 20.90 -1.81 -0.28
N VAL A 44 20.43 -2.56 0.70
CA VAL A 44 20.27 -4.01 0.59
C VAL A 44 18.88 -4.33 0.03
N ALA A 45 18.82 -5.23 -0.95
CA ALA A 45 17.56 -5.78 -1.43
C ALA A 45 17.13 -6.90 -0.49
N TYR A 46 16.21 -6.60 0.41
CA TYR A 46 15.67 -7.58 1.33
C TYR A 46 14.52 -8.35 0.66
N GLY A 47 14.83 -9.50 0.06
CA GLY A 47 13.88 -10.56 -0.28
C GLY A 47 12.62 -10.19 -1.08
N GLN A 48 11.64 -11.10 -1.05
CA GLN A 48 10.34 -10.92 -1.72
C GLN A 48 9.36 -10.18 -0.80
N TYR A 49 8.74 -9.16 -1.37
CA TYR A 49 7.64 -8.42 -0.75
C TYR A 49 6.38 -9.29 -0.71
N ARG A 50 5.65 -9.23 0.40
CA ARG A 50 4.38 -9.92 0.56
C ARG A 50 3.26 -8.92 0.29
N THR A 51 2.45 -9.13 -0.73
CA THR A 51 1.34 -8.22 -1.03
C THR A 51 0.00 -8.91 -0.85
N LYS A 52 -0.90 -8.26 -0.14
CA LYS A 52 -2.28 -8.70 0.03
C LYS A 52 -3.22 -7.60 -0.43
N VAL A 53 -4.10 -7.90 -1.38
CA VAL A 53 -5.20 -6.99 -1.72
C VAL A 53 -6.27 -7.11 -0.64
N LEU A 54 -6.53 -6.01 0.06
CA LEU A 54 -7.57 -5.93 1.09
C LEU A 54 -8.91 -5.52 0.48
N LYS A 55 -8.87 -4.64 -0.53
CA LYS A 55 -10.04 -4.18 -1.28
C LYS A 55 -9.67 -4.02 -2.75
N GLN A 56 -10.40 -4.71 -3.63
CA GLN A 56 -10.29 -4.54 -5.08
C GLN A 56 -10.97 -3.24 -5.53
N PRO A 57 -10.46 -2.58 -6.58
CA PRO A 57 -11.18 -1.48 -7.24
C PRO A 57 -12.49 -1.98 -7.86
N ALA A 58 -13.50 -1.13 -7.90
CA ALA A 58 -14.80 -1.44 -8.50
C ALA A 58 -14.87 -1.10 -10.00
N HIS A 59 -14.06 -0.12 -10.44
CA HIS A 59 -14.18 0.52 -11.75
C HIS A 59 -12.86 0.56 -12.52
N GLY A 60 -12.01 -0.45 -12.29
CA GLY A 60 -10.77 -0.63 -13.03
C GLY A 60 -10.13 -1.97 -12.72
N LYS A 61 -8.88 -2.11 -13.14
CA LYS A 61 -8.10 -3.33 -12.96
C LYS A 61 -6.83 -3.01 -12.19
N LEU A 62 -6.66 -3.67 -11.05
CA LEU A 62 -5.42 -3.69 -10.30
C LEU A 62 -4.53 -4.84 -10.79
N VAL A 63 -3.27 -4.56 -11.05
CA VAL A 63 -2.23 -5.53 -11.37
C VAL A 63 -1.07 -5.30 -10.43
N ILE A 64 -0.67 -6.35 -9.73
CA ILE A 64 0.43 -6.35 -8.78
C ILE A 64 1.49 -7.30 -9.30
N ARG A 65 2.72 -6.82 -9.45
CA ARG A 65 3.84 -7.63 -9.94
C ARG A 65 5.12 -7.29 -9.21
N SER A 66 5.95 -8.31 -8.99
CA SER A 66 7.34 -8.05 -8.62
C SER A 66 8.10 -7.59 -9.85
N GLU A 67 8.94 -6.57 -9.67
CA GLU A 67 9.75 -6.00 -10.75
C GLU A 67 11.14 -5.61 -10.23
N THR A 68 12.14 -5.78 -11.09
CA THR A 68 13.48 -5.26 -10.84
C THR A 68 13.61 -3.86 -11.40
N PHE A 69 14.03 -2.90 -10.58
CA PHE A 69 14.27 -1.52 -11.00
C PHE A 69 15.68 -1.09 -10.56
N VAL A 70 16.23 -0.12 -11.27
CA VAL A 70 17.50 0.53 -10.94
C VAL A 70 17.18 1.76 -10.12
N ASN A 71 17.71 1.85 -8.92
CA ASN A 71 17.58 3.06 -8.13
C ASN A 71 18.48 4.16 -8.72
N MET A 72 17.92 5.34 -8.90
CA MET A 72 18.60 6.49 -9.53
C MET A 72 18.99 7.56 -8.51
N VAL A 73 18.67 7.35 -7.22
CA VAL A 73 18.83 8.35 -6.16
C VAL A 73 19.87 7.88 -5.14
N PRO A 74 20.83 8.73 -4.71
CA PRO A 74 21.76 8.40 -3.62
C PRO A 74 21.02 8.02 -2.32
N PRO A 75 21.58 7.14 -1.46
CA PRO A 75 22.94 6.59 -1.52
C PRO A 75 23.07 5.28 -2.33
N CYS A 76 21.99 4.84 -3.00
CA CYS A 76 21.96 3.53 -3.64
C CYS A 76 21.87 3.62 -5.17
N ASP A 77 22.39 4.68 -5.77
CA ASP A 77 22.32 4.90 -7.20
C ASP A 77 22.99 3.75 -7.99
N GLY A 78 22.43 3.41 -9.14
CA GLY A 78 22.90 2.33 -10.02
C GLY A 78 22.60 0.91 -9.51
N ARG A 79 22.14 0.74 -8.26
CA ARG A 79 21.83 -0.58 -7.70
C ARG A 79 20.46 -1.08 -8.16
N LYS A 80 20.41 -2.39 -8.45
CA LYS A 80 19.18 -3.10 -8.78
C LYS A 80 18.50 -3.60 -7.52
N PHE A 81 17.19 -3.39 -7.46
CA PHE A 81 16.34 -3.84 -6.37
C PHE A 81 15.13 -4.54 -6.94
N VAL A 82 14.65 -5.55 -6.21
CA VAL A 82 13.36 -6.19 -6.49
C VAL A 82 12.35 -5.53 -5.57
N GLY A 83 11.26 -5.02 -6.13
CA GLY A 83 10.15 -4.44 -5.37
C GLY A 83 8.81 -4.85 -5.96
N THR A 84 7.74 -4.26 -5.44
CA THR A 84 6.39 -4.50 -5.93
C THR A 84 5.91 -3.28 -6.71
N ARG A 85 5.54 -3.47 -7.98
CA ARG A 85 4.82 -2.46 -8.76
C ARG A 85 3.31 -2.71 -8.66
N LEU A 86 2.59 -1.67 -8.29
CA LEU A 86 1.14 -1.60 -8.26
C LEU A 86 0.68 -0.76 -9.45
N SER A 87 -0.03 -1.39 -10.39
CA SER A 87 -0.57 -0.73 -11.58
C SER A 87 -2.09 -0.79 -11.56
N TYR A 88 -2.73 0.37 -11.64
CA TYR A 88 -4.17 0.48 -11.80
C TYR A 88 -4.51 1.04 -13.17
N THR A 89 -5.41 0.37 -13.89
CA THR A 89 -5.99 0.87 -15.14
C THR A 89 -7.47 1.15 -14.94
N ALA A 90 -7.89 2.40 -15.14
CA ALA A 90 -9.31 2.76 -15.08
C ALA A 90 -10.10 2.06 -16.21
N ALA A 91 -11.32 1.61 -15.92
CA ALA A 91 -12.21 1.08 -16.95
C ALA A 91 -12.52 2.18 -17.99
N LYS A 92 -12.53 1.81 -19.27
CA LYS A 92 -12.88 2.75 -20.34
C LYS A 92 -14.31 3.24 -20.17
N GLY A 93 -14.50 4.56 -20.27
CA GLY A 93 -15.79 5.22 -20.07
C GLY A 93 -16.16 5.51 -18.62
N PHE A 94 -15.46 4.95 -17.62
CA PHE A 94 -15.70 5.29 -16.23
C PHE A 94 -15.22 6.71 -15.92
N ARG A 95 -16.02 7.42 -15.12
CA ARG A 95 -15.74 8.73 -14.52
C ARG A 95 -16.25 8.72 -13.08
N GLY A 96 -15.52 9.36 -12.18
CA GLY A 96 -15.79 9.38 -10.75
C GLY A 96 -14.64 8.78 -9.95
N THR A 97 -14.90 8.51 -8.67
CA THR A 97 -13.87 8.03 -7.74
C THR A 97 -13.92 6.52 -7.59
N ASP A 98 -12.77 5.86 -7.77
CA ASP A 98 -12.56 4.46 -7.39
C ASP A 98 -11.65 4.36 -6.16
N ARG A 99 -11.76 3.25 -5.42
CA ARG A 99 -11.00 3.01 -4.19
C ARG A 99 -10.52 1.57 -4.11
N LEU A 100 -9.25 1.40 -3.78
CA LEU A 100 -8.64 0.10 -3.50
C LEU A 100 -7.79 0.18 -2.24
N SER A 101 -7.49 -0.98 -1.65
CA SER A 101 -6.65 -1.08 -0.47
C SER A 101 -5.72 -2.29 -0.58
N VAL A 102 -4.43 -2.07 -0.30
CA VAL A 102 -3.39 -3.09 -0.39
C VAL A 102 -2.49 -3.05 0.83
N SER A 103 -2.21 -4.21 1.40
CA SER A 103 -1.20 -4.36 2.45
C SER A 103 0.09 -4.88 1.84
N LEU A 104 1.18 -4.14 2.07
CA LEU A 104 2.51 -4.50 1.62
C LEU A 104 3.38 -4.82 2.83
N GLY A 105 3.82 -6.07 2.89
CA GLY A 105 4.85 -6.55 3.80
C GLY A 105 6.22 -6.41 3.16
N TYR A 106 7.13 -5.72 3.85
CA TYR A 106 8.54 -5.69 3.52
C TYR A 106 9.36 -6.33 4.63
N PRO A 107 10.39 -7.12 4.30
CA PRO A 107 11.26 -7.70 5.31
C PRO A 107 12.08 -6.60 5.99
N ILE A 108 12.22 -6.70 7.31
CA ILE A 108 12.95 -5.71 8.13
C ILE A 108 14.42 -6.10 8.36
N ASP A 109 14.79 -7.32 7.99
CA ASP A 109 16.14 -7.85 8.12
C ASP A 109 16.51 -8.75 6.92
N SER A 110 17.77 -9.18 6.88
CA SER A 110 18.29 -10.08 5.85
C SER A 110 17.87 -11.54 6.03
N SER A 111 17.24 -11.90 7.16
CA SER A 111 16.77 -13.27 7.39
C SER A 111 15.54 -13.61 6.55
N GLY A 112 14.78 -12.59 6.14
CA GLY A 112 13.51 -12.77 5.42
C GLY A 112 12.43 -13.43 6.27
N MET A 113 12.62 -13.53 7.58
CA MET A 113 11.63 -14.11 8.51
C MET A 113 10.72 -13.04 9.10
N GLN A 114 11.24 -11.85 9.34
CA GLN A 114 10.48 -10.74 9.95
C GLN A 114 10.03 -9.74 8.90
N TYR A 115 8.75 -9.39 8.95
CA TYR A 115 8.13 -8.43 8.04
C TYR A 115 7.44 -7.32 8.82
N SER A 116 7.59 -6.09 8.33
CA SER A 116 6.72 -4.98 8.69
C SER A 116 5.71 -4.77 7.56
N TYR A 117 4.50 -4.39 7.92
CA TYR A 117 3.40 -4.21 6.98
C TYR A 117 2.89 -2.78 7.01
N THR A 118 2.76 -2.20 5.82
CA THR A 118 2.07 -0.93 5.60
C THR A 118 0.81 -1.20 4.80
N THR A 119 -0.30 -0.59 5.22
CA THR A 119 -1.54 -0.60 4.42
C THR A 119 -1.60 0.68 3.61
N TYR A 120 -1.93 0.57 2.33
CA TYR A 120 -2.16 1.69 1.44
C TYR A 120 -3.62 1.74 1.05
N ASP A 121 -4.29 2.81 1.44
CA ASP A 121 -5.64 3.12 0.99
C ASP A 121 -5.54 4.11 -0.18
N VAL A 122 -5.96 3.67 -1.36
CA VAL A 122 -5.74 4.40 -2.60
C VAL A 122 -7.07 4.93 -3.14
N THR A 123 -7.11 6.24 -3.38
CA THR A 123 -8.22 6.96 -4.01
C THR A 123 -7.84 7.37 -5.43
N LEU A 124 -8.67 7.02 -6.40
CA LEU A 124 -8.44 7.24 -7.83
C LEU A 124 -9.55 8.12 -8.38
N ASN A 125 -9.26 9.37 -8.71
CA ASN A 125 -10.23 10.30 -9.29
C ASN A 125 -10.15 10.27 -10.82
N VAL A 126 -11.17 9.71 -11.46
CA VAL A 126 -11.23 9.52 -12.90
C VAL A 126 -12.07 10.61 -13.56
N HIS A 127 -11.48 11.37 -14.48
CA HIS A 127 -12.13 12.46 -15.23
C HIS A 127 -12.22 12.17 -16.75
#